data_AF-A0A259T382-F1
#
_entry.id   AF-A0A259T382-F1
#
_cell.length_a   1.000
_cell.length_b   1.000
_cell.length_c   1.000
_cell.angle_alpha   90.00
_cell.angle_beta   90.00
_cell.angle_gamma   90.00
#
_symmetry.space_group_name_H-M   'P 1'
#
loop_
_entity.id
_entity.type
_entity.pdbx_description
1 polymer ?
#
loop_
_entity_poly.entity_id
_entity_poly.type
_entity_poly.pdbx_seq_one_letter_code
_entity_poly.pdbx_strand_id
1 'polypeptide(L)'
;MLYASLVCTGIMSGFIVAFAIAIMPGLNQTGSLSAVHSMNAINHAIGGSPLFFILFWGTGLLHIVWLVIVLKNLKIPFAWLVICAAGIYLCGVLFVTLRLNVPLNKEMAVLDLTISRNDLLAGDILERWIFWNQMRAVSSLMSVLLLAIYLRAIYFLNHGIK
;
A
#
# COMPACT_ATOMS: atom_id res chain seq x y z
N MET A 1 -18.17 -6.42 8.20
CA MET A 1 -17.11 -6.76 7.21
C MET A 1 -16.62 -5.54 6.41
N LEU A 2 -17.48 -4.70 5.80
CA LEU A 2 -17.02 -3.47 5.10
C LEU A 2 -16.30 -2.46 6.00
N TYR A 3 -16.78 -2.24 7.23
CA TYR A 3 -16.06 -1.41 8.20
C TYR A 3 -14.66 -1.96 8.51
N ALA A 4 -14.52 -3.29 8.60
CA ALA A 4 -13.21 -3.91 8.77
C ALA A 4 -12.32 -3.67 7.54
N SER A 5 -12.87 -3.79 6.32
CA SER A 5 -12.15 -3.41 5.09
C SER A 5 -11.69 -1.95 5.14
N LEU A 6 -12.55 -1.01 5.53
CA LEU A 6 -12.18 0.40 5.66
C LEU A 6 -11.03 0.60 6.68
N VAL A 7 -11.16 0.02 7.88
CA VAL A 7 -10.16 0.15 8.95
C VAL A 7 -8.82 -0.46 8.53
N CYS A 8 -8.82 -1.69 8.02
CA CYS A 8 -7.59 -2.37 7.59
C CYS A 8 -6.92 -1.64 6.41
N THR A 9 -7.70 -1.15 5.45
CA THR A 9 -7.20 -0.31 4.34
C THR A 9 -6.62 0.99 4.86
N GLY A 10 -7.27 1.63 5.83
CA GLY A 10 -6.78 2.84 6.49
C GLY A 10 -5.45 2.63 7.20
N ILE A 11 -5.31 1.54 7.97
CA ILE A 11 -4.05 1.18 8.63
C ILE A 11 -2.92 0.98 7.60
N MET A 12 -3.19 0.19 6.55
CA MET A 12 -2.19 -0.03 5.49
C MET A 12 -1.85 1.25 4.73
N SER A 13 -2.84 2.11 4.47
CA SER A 13 -2.64 3.41 3.84
C SER A 13 -1.77 4.31 4.70
N GLY A 14 -2.03 4.39 6.01
CA GLY A 14 -1.22 5.17 6.94
C GLY A 14 0.24 4.69 6.98
N PHE A 15 0.46 3.37 7.03
CA PHE A 15 1.78 2.78 6.95
C PHE A 15 2.53 3.18 5.67
N ILE A 16 1.90 3.05 4.49
CA ILE A 16 2.51 3.37 3.20
C ILE A 16 2.79 4.88 3.06
N VAL A 17 1.84 5.72 3.50
CA VAL A 17 1.97 7.18 3.49
C VAL A 17 3.10 7.64 4.39
N ALA A 18 3.28 7.03 5.57
CA ALA A 18 4.40 7.35 6.46
C ALA A 18 5.76 7.15 5.77
N PHE A 19 5.90 6.13 4.92
CA PHE A 19 7.09 5.97 4.09
C PHE A 19 7.28 7.11 3.09
N ALA A 20 6.21 7.57 2.47
CA ALA A 20 6.27 8.62 1.46
C ALA A 20 6.61 10.00 2.04
N ILE A 21 6.07 10.35 3.22
CA ILE A 21 6.15 11.72 3.74
C ILE A 21 7.18 11.92 4.85
N ALA A 22 7.64 10.84 5.51
CA ALA A 22 8.53 10.95 6.66
C ALA A 22 9.76 10.05 6.52
N ILE A 23 9.58 8.73 6.35
CA ILE A 23 10.70 7.78 6.43
C ILE A 23 11.67 7.98 5.27
N MET A 24 11.21 7.89 4.01
CA MET A 24 12.14 8.04 2.88
C MET A 24 12.73 9.45 2.76
N PRO A 25 11.97 10.55 2.96
CA PRO A 25 12.57 11.89 3.02
C PRO A 25 13.61 12.05 4.15
N GLY A 26 13.41 11.39 5.29
CA GLY A 26 14.38 11.36 6.39
C GLY A 26 15.65 10.58 6.01
N LEU A 27 15.49 9.38 5.45
CA LEU A 27 16.61 8.54 5.02
C LEU A 27 17.43 9.21 3.90
N ASN A 28 16.80 9.88 2.95
CA ASN A 28 17.50 10.55 1.85
C ASN A 28 18.48 11.64 2.32
N GLN A 29 18.30 12.18 3.54
CA GLN A 29 19.22 13.17 4.12
C GLN A 29 20.53 12.56 4.61
N THR A 30 20.64 11.23 4.73
CA THR A 30 21.83 10.55 5.27
C THR A 30 22.80 10.03 4.19
N GLY A 31 22.45 10.21 2.90
CA GLY A 31 23.19 9.69 1.75
C GLY A 31 22.73 8.30 1.31
N SER A 32 22.86 7.98 0.01
CA SER A 32 22.22 6.82 -0.63
C SER A 32 22.63 5.48 -0.02
N LEU A 33 23.93 5.28 0.26
CA LEU A 33 24.41 4.04 0.89
C LEU A 33 23.85 3.84 2.31
N SER A 34 23.77 4.93 3.11
CA SER A 34 23.22 4.90 4.47
C SER A 34 21.70 4.68 4.47
N ALA A 35 21.01 5.31 3.51
CA ALA A 35 19.59 5.10 3.28
C ALA A 35 19.27 3.65 2.88
N VAL A 36 20.03 3.05 1.95
CA VAL A 36 19.88 1.63 1.57
C VAL A 36 20.16 0.72 2.75
N HIS A 37 21.22 0.97 3.53
CA HIS A 37 21.51 0.20 4.74
C HIS A 37 20.31 0.18 5.70
N SER A 38 19.76 1.36 6.00
CA SER A 38 18.61 1.52 6.88
C SER A 38 17.35 0.87 6.30
N MET A 39 17.15 1.00 4.99
CA MET A 39 16.01 0.41 4.29
C MET A 39 16.08 -1.12 4.28
N ASN A 40 17.26 -1.72 4.16
CA ASN A 40 17.46 -3.16 4.29
C ASN A 40 17.10 -3.66 5.70
N ALA A 41 17.50 -2.94 6.76
CA ALA A 41 17.11 -3.27 8.13
C ALA A 41 15.58 -3.18 8.34
N ILE A 42 14.94 -2.13 7.81
CA ILE A 42 13.48 -1.97 7.84
C ILE A 42 12.78 -3.11 7.07
N ASN A 43 13.26 -3.45 5.87
CA ASN A 43 12.72 -4.55 5.07
C ASN A 43 12.82 -5.90 5.79
N HIS A 44 13.92 -6.14 6.51
CA HIS A 44 14.08 -7.34 7.33
C HIS A 44 13.07 -7.36 8.50
N ALA A 45 12.91 -6.23 9.21
CA ALA A 45 11.93 -6.13 10.29
C ALA A 45 10.48 -6.34 9.81
N ILE A 46 10.12 -5.80 8.63
CA ILE A 46 8.83 -6.03 7.99
C ILE A 46 8.67 -7.51 7.62
N GLY A 47 9.68 -8.11 6.99
CA GLY A 47 9.67 -9.51 6.59
C GLY A 47 9.63 -10.51 7.75
N GLY A 48 10.07 -10.10 8.93
CA GLY A 48 9.97 -10.87 10.17
C GLY A 48 8.67 -10.64 10.97
N SER A 49 7.78 -9.75 10.54
CA SER A 49 6.59 -9.34 11.30
C SER A 49 5.34 -10.11 10.87
N PRO A 50 4.81 -11.06 11.68
CA PRO A 50 3.57 -11.76 11.37
C PRO A 50 2.38 -10.78 11.30
N LEU A 51 2.40 -9.75 12.16
CA LEU A 51 1.36 -8.73 12.20
C LEU A 51 1.26 -7.96 10.87
N PHE A 52 2.40 -7.60 10.27
CA PHE A 52 2.41 -6.96 8.97
C PHE A 52 1.76 -7.85 7.90
N PHE A 53 2.12 -9.13 7.85
CA PHE A 53 1.54 -10.05 6.87
C PHE A 53 0.05 -10.31 7.06
N ILE A 54 -0.41 -10.41 8.32
CA ILE A 54 -1.84 -10.51 8.64
C ILE A 54 -2.59 -9.29 8.11
N LEU A 55 -2.08 -8.08 8.37
CA LEU A 55 -2.68 -6.85 7.90
C LEU A 55 -2.62 -6.72 6.38
N PHE A 56 -1.46 -6.96 5.76
CA PHE A 56 -1.26 -6.82 4.32
C PHE A 56 -2.10 -7.82 3.52
N TRP A 57 -1.96 -9.12 3.80
CA TRP A 57 -2.72 -10.15 3.08
C TRP A 57 -4.19 -10.18 3.48
N GLY A 58 -4.51 -9.94 4.76
CA GLY A 58 -5.89 -9.84 5.23
C GLY A 58 -6.63 -8.69 4.55
N THR A 59 -6.00 -7.52 4.40
CA THR A 59 -6.60 -6.39 3.67
C THR A 59 -6.81 -6.72 2.20
N GLY A 60 -5.83 -7.36 1.54
CA GLY A 60 -5.97 -7.82 0.16
C GLY A 60 -7.13 -8.82 0.00
N LEU A 61 -7.22 -9.81 0.88
CA LEU A 61 -8.28 -10.81 0.87
C LEU A 61 -9.67 -10.19 1.08
N LEU A 62 -9.79 -9.22 1.99
CA LEU A 62 -11.04 -8.49 2.19
C LEU A 62 -11.51 -7.79 0.90
N HIS A 63 -10.61 -7.16 0.15
CA HIS A 63 -10.97 -6.54 -1.13
C HIS A 63 -11.38 -7.59 -2.18
N ILE A 64 -10.68 -8.73 -2.25
CA ILE A 64 -11.04 -9.84 -3.16
C ILE A 64 -12.44 -10.38 -2.83
N VAL A 65 -12.72 -10.64 -1.56
CA VAL A 65 -14.03 -11.16 -1.11
C VAL A 65 -15.14 -10.18 -1.49
N TRP A 66 -14.97 -8.88 -1.24
CA TRP A 66 -15.96 -7.89 -1.60
C TRP A 66 -16.14 -7.73 -3.11
N LEU A 67 -15.05 -7.77 -3.88
CA LEU A 67 -15.11 -7.75 -5.32
C LEU A 67 -15.93 -8.94 -5.86
N VAL A 68 -15.68 -10.15 -5.36
CA VAL A 68 -16.44 -11.35 -5.77
C VAL A 68 -17.92 -11.25 -5.37
N ILE A 69 -18.23 -10.79 -4.15
CA ILE A 69 -19.61 -10.61 -3.68
C ILE A 69 -20.37 -9.66 -4.61
N VAL A 70 -19.77 -8.51 -4.91
CA VAL A 70 -20.42 -7.47 -5.71
C VAL A 70 -20.58 -7.89 -7.17
N LEU A 71 -19.58 -8.55 -7.76
CA LEU A 71 -19.68 -9.06 -9.13
C LEU A 71 -20.74 -10.15 -9.29
N LYS A 72 -21.00 -10.95 -8.26
CA LYS A 72 -22.10 -11.94 -8.25
C LYS A 72 -23.49 -11.33 -8.15
N ASN A 73 -23.60 -10.09 -7.66
CA ASN A 73 -24.88 -9.40 -7.54
C ASN A 73 -24.73 -7.89 -7.78
N LEU A 74 -24.71 -7.50 -9.06
CA LEU A 74 -24.61 -6.09 -9.47
C LEU A 74 -25.83 -5.23 -9.11
N LYS A 75 -26.90 -5.82 -8.56
CA LYS A 75 -28.05 -5.07 -8.03
C LYS A 75 -27.76 -4.42 -6.68
N ILE A 76 -26.60 -4.70 -6.05
CA ILE A 76 -26.18 -4.02 -4.83
C ILE A 76 -26.05 -2.50 -5.12
N PRO A 77 -26.76 -1.64 -4.37
CA PRO A 77 -26.67 -0.20 -4.57
C PRO A 77 -25.21 0.29 -4.48
N PHE A 78 -24.81 1.16 -5.41
CA PHE A 78 -23.45 1.72 -5.47
C PHE A 78 -22.32 0.68 -5.55
N ALA A 79 -22.60 -0.53 -6.04
CA ALA A 79 -21.65 -1.61 -6.30
C ALA A 79 -20.33 -1.15 -6.96
N TRP A 80 -20.43 -0.21 -7.91
CA TRP A 80 -19.28 0.33 -8.64
C TRP A 80 -18.21 0.95 -7.72
N LEU A 81 -18.59 1.57 -6.60
CA LEU A 81 -17.63 2.14 -5.63
C LEU A 81 -16.74 1.06 -5.01
N VAL A 82 -17.34 -0.08 -4.66
CA VAL A 82 -16.63 -1.22 -4.08
C VAL A 82 -15.74 -1.89 -5.12
N ILE A 83 -16.23 -2.04 -6.35
CA ILE A 83 -15.43 -2.58 -7.47
C ILE A 83 -14.21 -1.68 -7.72
N CYS A 84 -14.39 -0.37 -7.81
CA CYS A 84 -13.30 0.58 -8.00
C CYS A 84 -12.31 0.56 -6.84
N ALA A 85 -12.79 0.58 -5.58
CA ALA A 85 -11.93 0.52 -4.41
C ALA A 85 -11.06 -0.76 -4.39
N ALA A 86 -11.69 -1.91 -4.66
CA ALA A 86 -11.00 -3.19 -4.75
C ALA A 86 -9.98 -3.23 -5.90
N GLY A 87 -10.38 -2.80 -7.11
CA GLY A 87 -9.47 -2.75 -8.25
C GLY A 87 -8.26 -1.86 -8.00
N ILE A 88 -8.48 -0.65 -7.49
CA ILE A 88 -7.42 0.32 -7.17
C ILE A 88 -6.49 -0.24 -6.08
N TYR A 89 -7.03 -0.86 -5.01
CA TYR A 89 -6.17 -1.42 -3.96
C TYR A 89 -5.36 -2.62 -4.47
N LEU A 90 -5.99 -3.56 -5.18
CA LEU A 90 -5.32 -4.77 -5.65
C LEU A 90 -4.25 -4.44 -6.70
N CYS A 91 -4.54 -3.55 -7.65
CA CYS A 91 -3.56 -3.15 -8.65
C CYS A 91 -2.54 -2.15 -8.11
N GLY A 92 -3.00 -1.10 -7.43
CA GLY A 92 -2.15 0.01 -6.99
C GLY A 92 -1.34 -0.27 -5.72
N VAL A 93 -1.78 -1.20 -4.87
CA VAL A 93 -1.07 -1.55 -3.62
C VAL A 93 -0.47 -2.94 -3.70
N LEU A 94 -1.30 -3.98 -3.90
CA LEU A 94 -0.85 -5.37 -3.82
C LEU A 94 0.11 -5.71 -4.97
N PHE A 95 -0.31 -5.46 -6.21
CA PHE A 95 0.50 -5.74 -7.39
C PHE A 95 1.79 -4.91 -7.40
N VAL A 96 1.70 -3.59 -7.16
CA VAL A 96 2.89 -2.72 -7.07
C VAL A 96 3.87 -3.21 -6.00
N THR A 97 3.38 -3.62 -4.83
CA THR A 97 4.25 -4.16 -3.78
C THR A 97 4.97 -5.42 -4.25
N LEU A 98 4.23 -6.40 -4.79
CA LEU A 98 4.79 -7.70 -5.15
C LEU A 98 5.71 -7.65 -6.38
N ARG A 99 5.39 -6.78 -7.35
CA ARG A 99 6.06 -6.75 -8.66
C ARG A 99 7.07 -5.63 -8.81
N LEU A 100 7.04 -4.61 -7.96
CA LEU A 100 7.92 -3.45 -8.10
C LEU A 100 8.71 -3.22 -6.81
N ASN A 101 8.06 -2.98 -5.67
CA ASN A 101 8.79 -2.68 -4.42
C ASN A 101 9.56 -3.89 -3.86
N VAL A 102 9.00 -5.10 -3.86
CA VAL A 102 9.71 -6.29 -3.36
C VAL A 102 10.93 -6.63 -4.21
N PRO A 103 10.88 -6.59 -5.56
CA PRO A 103 12.08 -6.70 -6.38
C PRO A 103 13.14 -5.62 -6.08
N LEU A 104 12.74 -4.36 -5.96
CA LEU A 104 13.66 -3.28 -5.58
C LEU A 104 14.31 -3.51 -4.21
N ASN A 105 13.56 -4.06 -3.25
CA ASN A 105 14.10 -4.46 -1.95
C ASN A 105 15.18 -5.55 -2.08
N LYS A 106 15.03 -6.47 -3.04
CA LYS A 106 16.04 -7.50 -3.32
C LYS A 106 17.25 -6.92 -4.05
N GLU A 107 17.05 -5.97 -4.97
CA GLU A 107 18.15 -5.21 -5.60
C GLU A 107 19.00 -4.50 -4.52
N MET A 108 18.36 -3.82 -3.58
CA MET A 108 19.04 -3.17 -2.44
C MET A 108 19.80 -4.16 -1.54
N ALA A 109 19.27 -5.36 -1.34
CA ALA A 109 19.84 -6.35 -0.42
C ALA A 109 21.14 -6.99 -0.91
N VAL A 110 21.42 -6.95 -2.22
CA VAL A 110 22.63 -7.54 -2.81
C VAL A 110 23.73 -6.52 -3.11
N LEU A 111 23.48 -5.22 -2.85
CA LEU A 111 24.50 -4.19 -3.02
C LEU A 111 25.59 -4.30 -1.95
N ASP A 112 26.86 -4.25 -2.38
CA ASP A 112 27.99 -4.02 -1.48
C ASP A 112 28.07 -2.53 -1.13
N LEU A 113 27.71 -2.19 0.10
CA LEU A 113 27.64 -0.82 0.59
C LEU A 113 29.01 -0.25 1.00
N THR A 114 30.09 -1.06 0.96
CA THR A 114 31.45 -0.60 1.24
C THR A 114 32.11 0.06 0.02
N ILE A 115 31.57 -0.18 -1.17
CA ILE A 115 32.09 0.33 -2.44
C ILE A 115 31.43 1.69 -2.75
N SER A 116 32.21 2.77 -2.67
CA SER A 116 31.72 4.14 -2.93
C SER A 116 31.10 4.34 -4.31
N ARG A 117 31.58 3.60 -5.33
CA ARG A 117 31.02 3.65 -6.69
C ARG A 117 29.54 3.20 -6.76
N ASN A 118 29.06 2.44 -5.77
CA ASN A 118 27.67 1.99 -5.72
C ASN A 118 26.70 3.07 -5.24
N ASP A 119 27.17 4.25 -4.81
CA ASP A 119 26.31 5.31 -4.29
C ASP A 119 25.28 5.80 -5.33
N LEU A 120 25.70 5.97 -6.59
CA LEU A 120 24.80 6.33 -7.69
C LEU A 120 23.72 5.27 -7.93
N LEU A 121 24.11 3.99 -7.96
CA LEU A 121 23.19 2.88 -8.16
C LEU A 121 22.20 2.75 -6.99
N ALA A 122 22.67 2.96 -5.76
CA ALA A 122 21.83 3.01 -4.57
C ALA A 122 20.79 4.14 -4.68
N GLY A 123 21.21 5.32 -5.12
CA GLY A 123 20.32 6.46 -5.39
C GLY A 123 19.22 6.12 -6.40
N ASP A 124 19.60 5.57 -7.56
CA ASP A 124 18.66 5.19 -8.63
C ASP A 124 17.60 4.17 -8.16
N ILE A 125 18.03 3.18 -7.37
CA ILE A 125 17.12 2.17 -6.80
C ILE A 125 16.17 2.80 -5.79
N LEU A 126 16.66 3.70 -4.92
CA LEU A 126 15.84 4.41 -3.93
C LEU A 126 14.81 5.32 -4.61
N GLU A 127 15.18 6.06 -5.65
CA GLU A 127 14.25 6.92 -6.40
C GLU A 127 13.12 6.11 -7.03
N ARG A 128 13.44 5.00 -7.70
CA ARG A 128 12.44 4.05 -8.23
C ARG A 128 11.54 3.53 -7.11
N TRP A 129 12.10 3.19 -5.95
CA TRP A 129 11.34 2.69 -4.81
C TRP A 129 10.37 3.73 -4.29
N ILE A 130 10.82 4.98 -4.12
CA ILE A 130 10.02 6.11 -3.66
C ILE A 130 8.86 6.38 -4.62
N PHE A 131 9.13 6.42 -5.93
CA PHE A 131 8.10 6.61 -6.95
C PHE A 131 6.98 5.57 -6.83
N TRP A 132 7.34 4.28 -6.76
CA TRP A 132 6.34 3.22 -6.62
C TRP A 132 5.64 3.26 -5.25
N ASN A 133 6.32 3.67 -4.18
CA ASN A 133 5.68 3.88 -2.89
C ASN A 133 4.64 5.03 -2.93
N GLN A 134 4.92 6.13 -3.65
CA GLN A 134 3.96 7.21 -3.84
C GLN A 134 2.71 6.72 -4.61
N MET A 135 2.89 5.90 -5.64
CA MET A 135 1.76 5.27 -6.35
C MET A 135 0.91 4.39 -5.42
N ARG A 136 1.56 3.61 -4.53
CA ARG A 136 0.85 2.85 -3.49
C ARG A 136 0.09 3.75 -2.53
N ALA A 137 0.69 4.85 -2.09
CA ALA A 137 0.08 5.79 -1.15
C ALA A 137 -1.18 6.44 -1.73
N VAL A 138 -1.11 6.94 -2.96
CA VAL A 138 -2.26 7.52 -3.66
C VAL A 138 -3.36 6.47 -3.85
N SER A 139 -2.99 5.27 -4.32
CA SER A 139 -3.95 4.18 -4.55
C SER A 139 -4.64 3.73 -3.26
N SER A 140 -3.90 3.59 -2.16
CA SER A 140 -4.48 3.19 -0.88
C SER A 140 -5.42 4.26 -0.32
N LEU A 141 -5.05 5.54 -0.42
CA LEU A 141 -5.91 6.66 0.00
C LEU A 141 -7.20 6.74 -0.82
N MET A 142 -7.11 6.56 -2.14
CA MET A 142 -8.29 6.51 -3.01
C MET A 142 -9.21 5.34 -2.65
N SER A 143 -8.67 4.16 -2.35
CA SER A 143 -9.48 3.03 -1.90
C SER A 143 -10.20 3.33 -0.57
N VAL A 144 -9.50 3.92 0.42
CA VAL A 144 -10.10 4.35 1.69
C VAL A 144 -11.25 5.32 1.43
N LEU A 145 -11.04 6.33 0.58
CA LEU A 145 -12.05 7.34 0.26
C LEU A 145 -13.29 6.70 -0.38
N LEU A 146 -13.10 5.81 -1.36
CA LEU A 146 -14.21 5.13 -2.04
C LEU A 146 -15.01 4.22 -1.09
N LEU A 147 -14.34 3.49 -0.20
CA LEU A 147 -15.00 2.68 0.84
C LEU A 147 -15.79 3.55 1.82
N ALA A 148 -15.25 4.70 2.23
CA ALA A 148 -15.93 5.64 3.11
C ALA A 148 -17.18 6.26 2.43
N ILE A 149 -17.06 6.65 1.17
CA ILE A 149 -18.19 7.17 0.36
C ILE A 149 -19.27 6.09 0.21
N TYR A 150 -18.89 4.85 -0.08
CA TYR A 150 -19.84 3.74 -0.20
C TYR A 150 -20.60 3.51 1.10
N LEU A 151 -19.90 3.44 2.24
CA LEU A 151 -20.52 3.27 3.55
C LEU A 151 -21.48 4.41 3.88
N ARG A 152 -21.09 5.66 3.56
CA ARG A 152 -21.96 6.83 3.70
C ARG A 152 -23.21 6.72 2.83
N ALA A 153 -23.05 6.36 1.55
CA ALA A 153 -24.16 6.25 0.60
C ALA A 153 -25.19 5.18 1.03
N ILE A 154 -24.70 4.02 1.47
CA ILE A 154 -25.56 2.94 1.98
C ILE A 154 -26.27 3.36 3.28
N TYR A 155 -25.60 4.09 4.18
CA TYR A 155 -26.23 4.60 5.39
C TYR A 155 -27.44 5.49 5.08
N PHE A 156 -27.28 6.47 4.18
CA PHE A 156 -28.38 7.35 3.75
C PHE A 156 -29.49 6.60 3.03
N LEU A 157 -29.16 5.63 2.18
CA LEU A 157 -30.16 4.81 1.48
C LEU A 157 -31.05 4.04 2.47
N ASN A 158 -30.47 3.56 3.58
CA ASN A 158 -31.19 2.76 4.56
C ASN A 158 -31.95 3.59 5.61
N HIS A 159 -31.56 4.85 5.85
CA HIS A 159 -32.12 5.66 6.93
C HIS A 159 -32.89 6.90 6.45
N GLY A 160 -32.82 7.22 5.16
CA GLY A 160 -33.47 8.38 4.56
C GLY A 160 -32.90 9.72 5.03
N ILE A 161 -32.93 10.72 4.15
CA ILE A 161 -33.01 12.11 4.62
C ILE A 161 -34.47 12.27 5.01
N LYS A 162 -34.77 12.41 6.31
CA LYS A 162 -36.08 12.91 6.75
C LYS A 162 -36.25 14.34 6.25
#